data_AF-A0A2N5YYB0-F1
#
_entry.id   AF-A0A2N5YYB0-F1
#
_cell.length_a   1.000
_cell.length_b   1.000
_cell.length_c   1.000
_cell.angle_alpha   90.00
_cell.angle_beta   90.00
_cell.angle_gamma   90.00
#
_symmetry.space_group_name_H-M   'P 1'
#
loop_
_entity.id
_entity.type
_entity.pdbx_description
1 polymer ?
#
loop_
_entity_poly.entity_id
_entity_poly.type
_entity_poly.pdbx_seq_one_letter_code
_entity_poly.pdbx_strand_id
1 'polypeptide(L)'
;MSFKKTYKFLFFLIVLTVQISVFAQDGGDAQLALRYYKNEEYDKAAEIYKELFEETGYKTNRDYYLRCLFNLKDYDTAEKFLKKQIKKQKHDFYLVIDLVMVYFNSNRFEEADEQFMKVIERVKTNRNNVYSAAAMFINYRQYSYAEKAYKVGEDYLRTDFSMELGNLYYIQRDYERMMQKYLEHLGKNYNAMNTVQARLQYVLANDIDGSVDEIIETTILNKIQESPQNQTFNKLLIWYYTQAGKFRVALNQLYANDKRSKVGGEFDILEFGKVLALNNEYEMALEAFDYIMQKGEENQFYNSAYIEYLNVLYAKTTSVLNPDMDELIELEKMLTESLDFVLRRESYSIIYALANIKAFYLGKHQEAIDLINLSIDQRRFQPDQEQVLKLMLGDIYFLNNNPWDAVLVYAQVEKAVLESPIGHEARFKKAKLAYYTGQFKWAQAQLDVLKSSTSKLIANDAMELSMFISENYNLDTTETTMQIFARADFYIFSKQYDLAFQSLDSIVEMYPSHTLIDDVLYKKGQIYEATNNLEQASSYYKHVADTYYYDILADNALFRYALVQEKLGNFEEAKNSYFKLISDFPGSIFTVEARKNLRNLTGSAE
;
A
#
# COMPACT_ATOMS: atom_id res chain seq x y z
N MET A 1 -32.36 29.55 -59.27
CA MET A 1 -31.60 30.69 -59.81
C MET A 1 -30.16 30.58 -59.34
N SER A 2 -29.27 30.10 -60.21
CA SER A 2 -27.83 30.18 -60.04
C SER A 2 -27.28 30.59 -61.40
N PHE A 3 -26.63 31.74 -61.47
CA PHE A 3 -25.79 32.11 -62.60
C PHE A 3 -24.56 32.88 -62.10
N LYS A 4 -23.39 32.30 -62.39
CA LYS A 4 -22.05 32.86 -62.26
C LYS A 4 -21.93 34.21 -63.00
N LYS A 5 -21.04 35.09 -62.50
CA LYS A 5 -20.07 35.79 -63.36
C LYS A 5 -18.85 36.27 -62.55
N THR A 6 -17.72 35.67 -62.93
CA THR A 6 -16.32 36.11 -62.82
C THR A 6 -16.14 37.60 -63.10
N TYR A 7 -15.20 38.25 -62.40
CA TYR A 7 -14.12 39.12 -62.91
C TYR A 7 -13.52 39.91 -61.73
N LYS A 8 -12.30 39.57 -61.32
CA LYS A 8 -11.28 40.47 -60.72
C LYS A 8 -10.04 39.64 -60.34
N PHE A 9 -9.34 39.18 -61.38
CA PHE A 9 -7.92 38.82 -61.31
C PHE A 9 -7.18 39.84 -62.19
N LEU A 10 -5.98 40.25 -61.78
CA LEU A 10 -5.13 41.31 -62.36
C LEU A 10 -5.57 42.76 -62.13
N PHE A 11 -5.24 43.32 -60.97
CA PHE A 11 -4.50 44.59 -60.90
C PHE A 11 -4.02 44.85 -59.45
N PHE A 12 -2.90 44.25 -59.04
CA PHE A 12 -1.84 44.89 -58.24
C PHE A 12 -0.74 43.87 -57.89
N LEU A 13 -0.12 43.33 -58.93
CA LEU A 13 1.24 42.81 -58.84
C LEU A 13 2.14 44.05 -58.94
N ILE A 14 2.48 44.66 -57.79
CA ILE A 14 3.57 45.62 -57.49
C ILE A 14 3.29 46.17 -56.07
N VAL A 15 3.67 45.41 -55.05
CA VAL A 15 4.18 45.93 -53.77
C VAL A 15 5.21 44.89 -53.34
N LEU A 16 6.43 45.04 -53.87
CA LEU A 16 7.58 45.42 -53.06
C LEU A 16 7.76 44.50 -51.85
N THR A 17 8.59 43.48 -52.08
CA THR A 17 9.78 43.19 -51.28
C THR A 17 10.08 44.23 -50.21
N VAL A 18 9.47 44.08 -49.03
CA VAL A 18 10.06 44.54 -47.78
C VAL A 18 10.55 43.27 -47.10
N GLN A 19 11.85 43.03 -47.19
CA GLN A 19 12.55 42.19 -46.24
C GLN A 19 12.34 42.83 -44.87
N ILE A 20 11.38 42.31 -44.10
CA ILE A 20 11.39 42.51 -42.66
C ILE A 20 12.57 41.70 -42.18
N SER A 21 13.69 42.38 -41.96
CA SER A 21 14.74 41.91 -41.08
C SER A 21 14.09 41.71 -39.71
N VAL A 22 13.58 40.51 -39.47
CA VAL A 22 13.33 40.05 -38.12
C VAL A 22 14.71 40.02 -37.47
N PHE A 23 15.01 41.04 -36.67
CA PHE A 23 16.04 40.91 -35.67
C PHE A 23 15.65 39.71 -34.82
N ALA A 24 16.38 38.61 -35.00
CA ALA A 24 16.52 37.61 -33.97
C ALA A 24 17.12 38.34 -32.75
N GLN A 25 16.27 38.74 -31.81
CA GLN A 25 16.73 38.99 -30.45
C GLN A 25 17.06 37.62 -29.87
N ASP A 26 18.35 37.29 -29.89
CA ASP A 26 18.93 36.42 -28.88
C ASP A 26 18.35 36.83 -27.50
N GLY A 27 17.88 35.83 -26.77
CA GLY A 27 16.94 35.92 -25.63
C GLY A 27 16.95 37.21 -24.80
N GLY A 28 15.77 37.81 -24.63
CA GLY A 28 15.59 39.06 -23.87
C GLY A 28 16.21 39.05 -22.47
N ASP A 29 16.42 40.24 -21.88
CA ASP A 29 17.25 40.49 -20.70
C ASP A 29 17.07 39.49 -19.55
N ALA A 30 15.85 38.98 -19.31
CA ALA A 30 15.60 37.93 -18.31
C ALA A 30 16.27 36.57 -18.64
N GLN A 31 16.31 36.18 -19.91
CA GLN A 31 17.02 34.97 -20.38
C GLN A 31 18.53 35.17 -20.32
N LEU A 32 19.03 36.37 -20.63
CA LEU A 32 20.45 36.72 -20.50
C LEU A 32 20.89 36.70 -19.03
N ALA A 33 20.13 37.34 -18.14
CA ALA A 33 20.39 37.32 -16.70
C ALA A 33 20.39 35.88 -16.13
N LEU A 34 19.48 35.03 -16.60
CA LEU A 34 19.44 33.62 -16.19
C LEU A 34 20.65 32.83 -16.71
N ARG A 35 21.16 33.13 -17.91
CA ARG A 35 22.40 32.54 -18.44
C ARG A 35 23.59 32.93 -17.58
N TYR A 36 23.76 34.22 -17.27
CA TYR A 36 24.83 34.68 -16.38
C TYR A 36 24.73 34.03 -15.00
N TYR A 37 23.53 33.95 -14.42
CA TYR A 37 23.31 33.28 -13.14
C TYR A 37 23.72 31.80 -13.16
N LYS A 38 23.35 31.07 -14.23
CA LYS A 38 23.72 29.65 -14.39
C LYS A 38 25.21 29.43 -14.62
N ASN A 39 25.90 30.42 -15.19
CA ASN A 39 27.35 30.41 -15.39
C ASN A 39 28.13 30.91 -14.16
N GLU A 40 27.45 31.16 -13.03
CA GLU A 40 28.05 31.73 -11.80
C GLU A 40 28.63 33.16 -11.98
N GLU A 41 28.28 33.83 -13.08
CA GLU A 41 28.59 35.24 -13.37
C GLU A 41 27.59 36.15 -12.63
N TYR A 42 27.60 36.07 -11.29
CA TYR A 42 26.60 36.70 -10.43
C TYR A 42 26.65 38.22 -10.44
N ASP A 43 27.81 38.82 -10.69
CA ASP A 43 27.99 40.27 -10.84
C ASP A 43 27.18 40.82 -12.01
N LYS A 44 27.35 40.23 -13.20
CA LYS A 44 26.61 40.60 -14.41
C LYS A 44 25.13 40.30 -14.29
N ALA A 45 24.78 39.15 -13.70
CA ALA A 45 23.40 38.79 -13.46
C ALA A 45 22.71 39.77 -12.49
N ALA A 46 23.42 40.24 -11.44
CA ALA A 46 22.87 41.17 -10.47
C ALA A 46 22.48 42.51 -11.09
N GLU A 47 23.30 43.07 -11.98
CA GLU A 47 23.00 44.33 -12.67
C GLU A 47 21.68 44.23 -13.45
N ILE A 48 21.56 43.19 -14.29
CA ILE A 48 20.37 42.98 -15.11
C ILE A 48 19.13 42.70 -14.25
N TYR A 49 19.24 41.84 -13.22
CA TYR A 49 18.10 41.54 -12.35
C TYR A 49 17.65 42.75 -11.53
N LYS A 50 18.56 43.65 -11.16
CA LYS A 50 18.22 44.90 -10.47
C LYS A 50 17.43 45.82 -11.40
N GLU A 51 17.91 46.05 -12.61
CA GLU A 51 17.22 46.88 -13.62
C GLU A 51 15.83 46.32 -13.92
N LEU A 52 15.76 45.02 -14.23
CA LEU A 52 14.49 44.33 -14.47
C LEU A 52 13.53 44.45 -13.30
N PHE A 53 14.00 44.37 -12.05
CA PHE A 53 13.15 44.57 -10.88
C PHE A 53 12.68 46.02 -10.73
N GLU A 54 13.56 47.00 -10.98
CA GLU A 54 13.22 48.42 -10.90
C GLU A 54 12.19 48.83 -11.96
N GLU A 55 12.24 48.23 -13.16
CA GLU A 55 11.28 48.47 -14.24
C GLU A 55 9.94 47.75 -14.04
N THR A 56 9.99 46.46 -13.71
CA THR A 56 8.78 45.60 -13.70
C THR A 56 8.13 45.47 -12.34
N GLY A 57 8.89 45.64 -11.25
CA GLY A 57 8.44 45.35 -9.89
C GLY A 57 8.23 43.86 -9.58
N TYR A 58 8.57 42.94 -10.49
CA TYR A 58 8.30 41.51 -10.30
C TYR A 58 9.19 40.88 -9.23
N LYS A 59 8.56 40.20 -8.27
CA LYS A 59 9.22 39.55 -7.14
C LYS A 59 10.30 38.55 -7.57
N THR A 60 10.10 37.83 -8.66
CA THR A 60 11.09 36.86 -9.17
C THR A 60 12.43 37.53 -9.49
N ASN A 61 12.43 38.71 -10.10
CA ASN A 61 13.65 39.45 -10.44
C ASN A 61 14.38 39.92 -9.17
N ARG A 62 13.62 40.40 -8.18
CA ARG A 62 14.15 40.74 -6.84
C ARG A 62 14.82 39.54 -6.17
N ASP A 63 14.18 38.38 -6.22
CA ASP A 63 14.69 37.17 -5.55
C ASP A 63 15.98 36.67 -6.23
N TYR A 64 16.08 36.73 -7.56
CA TYR A 64 17.33 36.45 -8.27
C TYR A 64 18.42 37.50 -8.00
N TYR A 65 18.08 38.79 -7.94
CA TYR A 65 19.02 39.85 -7.57
C TYR A 65 19.62 39.59 -6.18
N LEU A 66 18.77 39.29 -5.18
CA LEU A 66 19.22 38.95 -3.84
C LEU A 66 20.14 37.72 -3.87
N ARG A 67 19.75 36.62 -4.55
CA ARG A 67 20.60 35.43 -4.68
C ARG A 67 21.98 35.75 -5.28
N CYS A 68 22.05 36.63 -6.27
CA CYS A 68 23.34 37.06 -6.82
C CYS A 68 24.19 37.75 -5.74
N LEU A 69 23.62 38.70 -5.00
CA LEU A 69 24.31 39.39 -3.91
C LEU A 69 24.77 38.42 -2.80
N PHE A 70 23.96 37.42 -2.46
CA PHE A 70 24.34 36.39 -1.48
C PHE A 70 25.54 35.56 -1.96
N ASN A 71 25.58 35.15 -3.23
CA ASN A 71 26.71 34.40 -3.80
C ASN A 71 27.98 35.26 -3.90
N LEU A 72 27.83 36.56 -4.20
CA LEU A 72 28.92 37.54 -4.18
C LEU A 72 29.37 37.92 -2.76
N LYS A 73 28.62 37.50 -1.73
CA LYS A 73 28.80 37.90 -0.32
C LYS A 73 28.70 39.43 -0.12
N ASP A 74 28.01 40.14 -1.01
CA ASP A 74 27.73 41.57 -0.89
C ASP A 74 26.49 41.83 -0.03
N TYR A 75 26.66 41.54 1.27
CA TYR A 75 25.60 41.65 2.26
C TYR A 75 25.20 43.11 2.54
N ASP A 76 26.14 44.06 2.40
CA ASP A 76 25.87 45.48 2.64
C ASP A 76 24.93 46.06 1.58
N THR A 77 25.12 45.70 0.31
CA THR A 77 24.22 46.11 -0.77
C THR A 77 22.86 45.45 -0.61
N ALA A 78 22.81 44.16 -0.25
CA ALA A 78 21.56 43.44 -0.02
C ALA A 78 20.76 44.07 1.13
N GLU A 79 21.41 44.42 2.24
CA GLU A 79 20.81 45.08 3.39
C GLU A 79 20.22 46.44 3.01
N LYS A 80 21.01 47.31 2.34
CA LYS A 80 20.55 48.65 1.93
C LYS A 80 19.34 48.54 1.01
N PHE A 81 19.37 47.60 0.08
CA PHE A 81 18.27 47.34 -0.83
C PHE A 81 17.01 46.89 -0.07
N LEU A 82 17.12 45.90 0.80
CA LEU A 82 15.99 45.37 1.58
C LEU A 82 15.42 46.42 2.54
N LYS A 83 16.26 47.18 3.26
CA LYS A 83 15.79 48.29 4.11
C LYS A 83 15.02 49.35 3.31
N LYS A 84 15.42 49.64 2.07
CA LYS A 84 14.69 50.53 1.16
C LYS A 84 13.34 49.94 0.74
N GLN A 85 13.28 48.65 0.44
CA GLN A 85 12.03 47.97 0.06
C GLN A 85 11.05 47.85 1.23
N ILE A 86 11.52 47.50 2.44
CA ILE A 86 10.70 47.41 3.66
C ILE A 86 10.03 48.77 3.96
N LYS A 87 10.74 49.88 3.75
CA LYS A 87 10.15 51.23 3.92
C LYS A 87 8.99 51.50 2.95
N LYS A 88 9.06 50.97 1.72
CA LYS A 88 7.99 51.07 0.71
C LYS A 88 6.84 50.10 1.00
N GLN A 89 7.15 48.89 1.47
CA GLN A 89 6.20 47.80 1.67
C GLN A 89 6.17 47.37 3.15
N LYS A 90 5.74 48.28 4.02
CA LYS A 90 5.75 48.07 5.48
C LYS A 90 4.91 46.88 5.96
N HIS A 91 4.00 46.37 5.11
CA HIS A 91 3.14 45.22 5.36
C HIS A 91 3.58 43.94 4.64
N ASP A 92 4.77 43.91 4.05
CA ASP A 92 5.39 42.66 3.59
C ASP A 92 6.41 42.20 4.64
N PHE A 93 6.17 41.08 5.32
CA PHE A 93 7.11 40.52 6.29
C PHE A 93 8.12 39.57 5.63
N TYR A 94 7.87 39.14 4.39
CA TYR A 94 8.83 38.33 3.62
C TYR A 94 10.12 39.11 3.41
N LEU A 95 10.02 40.40 3.11
CA LEU A 95 11.19 41.31 3.01
C LEU A 95 11.99 41.43 4.31
N VAL A 96 11.32 41.35 5.46
CA VAL A 96 11.99 41.41 6.76
C VAL A 96 12.73 40.10 7.02
N ILE A 97 12.17 38.96 6.62
CA ILE A 97 12.85 37.67 6.71
C ILE A 97 14.04 37.60 5.75
N ASP A 98 13.90 38.12 4.52
CA ASP A 98 15.03 38.22 3.58
C ASP A 98 16.19 39.05 4.20
N LEU A 99 15.86 40.12 4.94
CA LEU A 99 16.85 40.92 5.66
C LEU A 99 17.50 40.16 6.82
N VAL A 100 16.72 39.36 7.55
CA VAL A 100 17.26 38.49 8.60
C VAL A 100 18.30 37.53 8.01
N MET A 101 18.04 36.97 6.83
CA MET A 101 18.99 36.07 6.18
C MET A 101 20.29 36.79 5.80
N VAL A 102 20.24 38.06 5.41
CA VAL A 102 21.45 38.86 5.21
C VAL A 102 22.27 38.96 6.50
N TYR A 103 21.60 39.20 7.63
CA TYR A 103 22.24 39.28 8.94
C TYR A 103 22.85 37.94 9.39
N PHE A 104 22.14 36.82 9.20
CA PHE A 104 22.69 35.49 9.49
C PHE A 104 23.94 35.18 8.66
N ASN A 105 23.89 35.42 7.35
CA ASN A 105 25.03 35.12 6.46
C ASN A 105 26.23 36.06 6.66
N SER A 106 26.02 37.21 7.31
CA SER A 106 27.09 38.14 7.70
C SER A 106 27.51 38.01 9.17
N ASN A 107 27.08 36.96 9.88
CA ASN A 107 27.36 36.70 11.30
C ASN A 107 26.85 37.78 12.27
N ARG A 108 25.81 38.54 11.89
CA ARG A 108 25.19 39.60 12.70
C ARG A 108 23.94 39.08 13.41
N PHE A 109 24.15 38.08 14.28
CA PHE A 109 23.06 37.31 14.88
C PHE A 109 22.13 38.13 15.81
N GLU A 110 22.64 39.17 16.48
CA GLU A 110 21.82 40.06 17.33
C GLU A 110 20.81 40.86 16.49
N GLU A 111 21.26 41.45 15.37
CA GLU A 111 20.38 42.16 14.44
C GLU A 111 19.34 41.22 13.82
N ALA A 112 19.76 39.97 13.55
CA ALA A 112 18.90 38.91 13.03
C ALA A 112 17.76 38.55 14.02
N ASP A 113 18.07 38.34 15.30
CA ASP A 113 17.08 38.07 16.36
C ASP A 113 16.09 39.23 16.51
N GLU A 114 16.58 40.48 16.51
CA GLU A 114 15.72 41.67 16.59
C GLU A 114 14.70 41.71 15.44
N GLN A 115 15.13 41.42 14.21
CA GLN A 115 14.22 41.39 13.06
C GLN A 115 13.26 40.19 13.10
N PHE A 116 13.69 39.02 13.57
CA PHE A 116 12.79 37.87 13.73
C PHE A 116 11.69 38.14 14.74
N MET A 117 12.01 38.77 15.88
CA MET A 117 11.02 39.15 16.87
C MET A 117 10.03 40.18 16.29
N LYS A 118 10.49 41.12 15.45
CA LYS A 118 9.59 42.03 14.72
C LYS A 118 8.63 41.31 13.77
N VAL A 119 9.09 40.24 13.11
CA VAL A 119 8.22 39.40 12.26
C VAL A 119 7.15 38.73 13.13
N ILE A 120 7.55 38.08 14.23
CA ILE A 120 6.62 37.40 15.15
C ILE A 120 5.55 38.37 15.67
N GLU A 121 5.96 39.53 16.14
CA GLU A 121 5.06 40.58 16.63
C GLU A 121 4.05 41.05 15.59
N ARG A 122 4.43 41.02 14.31
CA ARG A 122 3.60 41.48 13.20
C ARG A 122 2.64 40.43 12.67
N VAL A 123 3.01 39.15 12.75
CA VAL A 123 2.17 38.05 12.22
C VAL A 123 1.16 37.53 13.25
N LYS A 124 1.36 37.78 14.55
CA LYS A 124 0.59 37.18 15.64
C LYS A 124 -0.93 37.34 15.59
N THR A 125 -1.44 38.36 14.90
CA THR A 125 -2.88 38.62 14.79
C THR A 125 -3.52 38.10 13.50
N ASN A 126 -2.79 37.36 12.67
CA ASN A 126 -3.33 36.75 11.45
C ASN A 126 -2.82 35.31 11.28
N ARG A 127 -3.77 34.36 11.29
CA ARG A 127 -3.48 32.92 11.20
C ARG A 127 -2.61 32.56 9.98
N ASN A 128 -2.95 33.06 8.79
CA ASN A 128 -2.21 32.74 7.56
C ASN A 128 -0.77 33.30 7.61
N ASN A 129 -0.58 34.46 8.24
CA ASN A 129 0.73 35.05 8.41
C ASN A 129 1.58 34.26 9.42
N VAL A 130 0.98 33.74 10.50
CA VAL A 130 1.67 32.83 11.45
C VAL A 130 2.18 31.59 10.71
N TYR A 131 1.31 30.91 9.94
CA TYR A 131 1.71 29.76 9.13
C TYR A 131 2.85 30.09 8.17
N SER A 132 2.72 31.21 7.45
CA SER A 132 3.70 31.62 6.44
C SER A 132 5.06 31.94 7.07
N ALA A 133 5.07 32.67 8.19
CA ALA A 133 6.30 32.99 8.91
C ALA A 133 6.98 31.73 9.48
N ALA A 134 6.20 30.85 10.12
CA ALA A 134 6.75 29.61 10.68
C ALA A 134 7.30 28.68 9.59
N ALA A 135 6.60 28.53 8.46
CA ALA A 135 7.09 27.75 7.31
C ALA A 135 8.42 28.31 6.77
N MET A 136 8.57 29.63 6.69
CA MET A 136 9.84 30.24 6.32
C MET A 136 10.94 29.97 7.34
N PHE A 137 10.65 30.11 8.63
CA PHE A 137 11.62 29.79 9.68
C PHE A 137 12.06 28.32 9.62
N ILE A 138 11.15 27.39 9.36
CA ILE A 138 11.48 25.97 9.15
C ILE A 138 12.40 25.77 7.94
N ASN A 139 12.09 26.39 6.80
CA ASN A 139 12.91 26.30 5.59
C ASN A 139 14.34 26.82 5.82
N TYR A 140 14.50 27.84 6.64
CA TYR A 140 15.80 28.39 7.03
C TYR A 140 16.45 27.68 8.23
N ARG A 141 15.86 26.55 8.70
CA ARG A 141 16.31 25.78 9.86
C ARG A 141 16.33 26.57 11.17
N GLN A 142 15.51 27.61 11.26
CA GLN A 142 15.34 28.50 12.41
C GLN A 142 14.17 28.03 13.30
N TYR A 143 14.25 26.78 13.76
CA TYR A 143 13.12 26.08 14.39
C TYR A 143 12.61 26.75 15.68
N SER A 144 13.50 27.36 16.47
CA SER A 144 13.10 28.09 17.70
C SER A 144 12.17 29.27 17.41
N TYR A 145 12.35 29.96 16.28
CA TYR A 145 11.47 31.06 15.88
C TYR A 145 10.17 30.56 15.26
N ALA A 146 10.19 29.42 14.56
CA ALA A 146 8.97 28.75 14.13
C ALA A 146 8.09 28.38 15.33
N GLU A 147 8.70 27.80 16.38
CA GLU A 147 8.01 27.46 17.63
C GLU A 147 7.43 28.72 18.30
N LYS A 148 8.21 29.79 18.42
CA LYS A 148 7.73 31.08 18.97
C LYS A 148 6.57 31.64 18.15
N ALA A 149 6.63 31.59 16.81
CA ALA A 149 5.57 32.10 15.94
C ALA A 149 4.25 31.36 16.17
N TYR A 150 4.27 30.03 16.25
CA TYR A 150 3.09 29.23 16.55
C TYR A 150 2.55 29.52 17.96
N LYS A 151 3.40 29.51 19.00
CA LYS A 151 2.97 29.77 20.39
C LYS A 151 2.34 31.16 20.56
N VAL A 152 2.96 32.19 20.01
CA VAL A 152 2.39 33.55 20.02
C VAL A 152 1.08 33.60 19.23
N GLY A 153 0.98 32.83 18.13
CA GLY A 153 -0.29 32.62 17.43
C GLY A 153 -1.38 32.00 18.32
N GLU A 154 -1.06 30.96 19.10
CA GLU A 154 -2.00 30.33 20.05
C GLU A 154 -2.53 31.36 21.06
N ASP A 155 -1.65 32.16 21.64
CA ASP A 155 -1.98 33.15 22.66
C ASP A 155 -2.90 34.27 22.14
N TYR A 156 -2.62 34.80 20.95
CA TYR A 156 -3.33 35.96 20.40
C TYR A 156 -4.56 35.60 19.56
N LEU A 157 -4.53 34.49 18.83
CA LEU A 157 -5.61 34.08 17.93
C LEU A 157 -6.57 33.09 18.57
N ARG A 158 -6.21 32.49 19.71
CA ARG A 158 -6.93 31.35 20.30
C ARG A 158 -7.14 30.21 19.29
N THR A 159 -6.19 30.06 18.38
CA THR A 159 -6.18 29.00 17.36
C THR A 159 -5.30 27.87 17.86
N ASP A 160 -5.73 26.63 17.67
CA ASP A 160 -4.92 25.45 18.02
C ASP A 160 -3.86 25.22 16.94
N PHE A 161 -2.58 25.27 17.32
CA PHE A 161 -1.43 24.98 16.45
C PHE A 161 -0.69 23.70 16.90
N SER A 162 -1.36 22.84 17.68
CA SER A 162 -0.76 21.64 18.25
C SER A 162 -0.21 20.67 17.18
N MET A 163 -0.90 20.48 16.05
CA MET A 163 -0.39 19.62 14.98
C MET A 163 0.87 20.19 14.32
N GLU A 164 0.88 21.50 14.08
CA GLU A 164 2.01 22.22 13.50
C GLU A 164 3.24 22.17 14.41
N LEU A 165 3.04 22.39 15.70
CA LEU A 165 4.09 22.26 16.71
C LEU A 165 4.58 20.81 16.81
N GLY A 166 3.70 19.81 16.75
CA GLY A 166 4.09 18.41 16.73
C GLY A 166 4.96 18.06 15.50
N ASN A 167 4.58 18.52 14.32
CA ASN A 167 5.36 18.34 13.10
C ASN A 167 6.73 19.06 13.18
N LEU A 168 6.77 20.25 13.78
CA LEU A 168 8.02 20.98 14.01
C LEU A 168 8.96 20.20 14.93
N TYR A 169 8.45 19.67 16.04
CA TYR A 169 9.23 18.87 16.98
C TYR A 169 9.72 17.56 16.36
N TYR A 170 8.94 16.93 15.48
CA TYR A 170 9.42 15.80 14.67
C TYR A 170 10.66 16.16 13.83
N ILE A 171 10.65 17.31 13.14
CA ILE A 171 11.81 17.77 12.36
C ILE A 171 13.04 18.00 13.26
N GLN A 172 12.80 18.43 14.50
CA GLN A 172 13.85 18.62 15.51
C GLN A 172 14.30 17.31 16.19
N ARG A 173 13.69 16.16 15.86
CA ARG A 173 13.87 14.86 16.52
C ARG A 173 13.52 14.90 18.02
N ASP A 174 12.66 15.82 18.42
CA ASP A 174 12.13 15.90 19.77
C ASP A 174 10.80 15.14 19.85
N TYR A 175 10.92 13.82 19.92
CA TYR A 175 9.76 12.92 19.82
C TYR A 175 8.83 13.04 21.03
N GLU A 176 9.37 13.39 22.20
CA GLU A 176 8.58 13.58 23.43
C GLU A 176 7.63 14.77 23.29
N ARG A 177 8.16 15.97 22.94
CA ARG A 177 7.31 17.16 22.74
C ARG A 177 6.39 17.00 21.54
N MET A 178 6.84 16.27 20.51
CA MET A 178 5.99 15.91 19.37
C MET A 178 4.76 15.11 19.83
N MET A 179 4.97 14.04 20.59
CA MET A 179 3.89 13.20 21.10
C MET A 179 2.95 13.96 22.02
N GLN A 180 3.50 14.78 22.93
CA GLN A 180 2.69 15.63 23.81
C GLN A 180 1.74 16.52 22.99
N LYS A 181 2.22 17.13 21.89
CA LYS A 181 1.39 17.99 21.04
C LYS A 181 0.37 17.25 20.19
N TYR A 182 0.69 16.06 19.67
CA TYR A 182 -0.32 15.25 18.99
C TYR A 182 -1.43 14.78 19.94
N LEU A 183 -1.09 14.40 21.17
CA LEU A 183 -2.08 14.00 22.18
C LEU A 183 -2.90 15.19 22.68
N GLU A 184 -2.29 16.38 22.79
CA GLU A 184 -3.02 17.62 23.08
C GLU A 184 -4.05 17.90 21.99
N HIS A 185 -3.66 17.81 20.71
CA HIS A 185 -4.58 18.01 19.59
C HIS A 185 -5.72 16.99 19.59
N LEU A 186 -5.38 15.71 19.77
CA LEU A 186 -6.35 14.62 19.78
C LEU A 186 -7.34 14.72 20.95
N GLY A 187 -6.87 15.20 22.11
CA GLY A 187 -7.72 15.45 23.27
C GLY A 187 -8.73 16.59 23.05
N LYS A 188 -8.41 17.58 22.21
CA LYS A 188 -9.32 18.67 21.82
C LYS A 188 -10.26 18.26 20.68
N ASN A 189 -9.76 17.45 19.74
CA ASN A 189 -10.43 17.10 18.49
C ASN A 189 -10.41 15.57 18.28
N TYR A 190 -11.41 14.87 18.81
CA TYR A 190 -11.49 13.40 18.70
C TYR A 190 -11.50 12.88 17.26
N ASN A 191 -12.00 13.67 16.32
CA ASN A 191 -12.01 13.34 14.89
C ASN A 191 -10.63 13.39 14.23
N ALA A 192 -9.59 13.85 14.94
CA ALA A 192 -8.22 13.92 14.45
C ALA A 192 -7.47 12.57 14.52
N MET A 193 -8.10 11.49 14.99
CA MET A 193 -7.49 10.17 15.14
C MET A 193 -6.74 9.72 13.88
N ASN A 194 -7.41 9.73 12.72
CA ASN A 194 -6.81 9.30 11.46
C ASN A 194 -5.58 10.14 11.08
N THR A 195 -5.61 11.45 11.36
CA THR A 195 -4.48 12.34 11.08
C THR A 195 -3.29 12.03 11.97
N VAL A 196 -3.52 11.81 13.27
CA VAL A 196 -2.46 11.44 14.22
C VAL A 196 -1.89 10.07 13.88
N GLN A 197 -2.74 9.08 13.60
CA GLN A 197 -2.31 7.74 13.17
C GLN A 197 -1.46 7.79 11.91
N ALA A 198 -1.87 8.54 10.88
CA ALA A 198 -1.07 8.68 9.66
C ALA A 198 0.31 9.32 9.92
N ARG A 199 0.39 10.28 10.84
CA ARG A 199 1.67 10.89 11.25
C ARG A 199 2.54 9.90 12.00
N LEU A 200 1.97 9.17 12.97
CA LEU A 200 2.72 8.17 13.73
C LEU A 200 3.16 7.00 12.85
N GLN A 201 2.33 6.58 11.88
CA GLN A 201 2.72 5.57 10.91
C GLN A 201 3.96 6.00 10.14
N TYR A 202 4.00 7.27 9.70
CA TYR A 202 5.20 7.81 9.07
C TYR A 202 6.38 7.84 10.05
N VAL A 203 6.20 8.31 11.29
CA VAL A 203 7.27 8.33 12.30
C VAL A 203 7.86 6.95 12.54
N LEU A 204 7.02 5.94 12.81
CA LEU A 204 7.42 4.56 13.05
C LEU A 204 8.12 3.96 11.84
N ALA A 205 7.59 4.24 10.64
CA ALA A 205 8.20 3.77 9.41
C ALA A 205 9.59 4.35 9.16
N ASN A 206 9.97 5.48 9.79
CA ASN A 206 11.28 6.13 9.68
C ASN A 206 12.16 5.96 10.96
N ASP A 207 11.74 5.15 11.93
CA ASP A 207 12.49 4.92 13.17
C ASP A 207 13.54 3.80 12.99
N ILE A 208 14.75 4.19 12.58
CA ILE A 208 15.86 3.26 12.27
C ILE A 208 16.41 2.57 13.52
N ASP A 209 16.47 3.29 14.64
CA ASP A 209 17.15 2.84 15.86
C ASP A 209 16.19 2.35 16.95
N GLY A 210 14.88 2.38 16.68
CA GLY A 210 13.83 1.94 17.61
C GLY A 210 13.68 2.85 18.83
N SER A 211 14.23 4.07 18.77
CA SER A 211 14.25 5.00 19.90
C SER A 211 12.90 5.67 20.15
N VAL A 212 11.98 5.62 19.18
CA VAL A 212 10.70 6.33 19.26
C VAL A 212 9.61 5.50 19.92
N ASP A 213 9.72 4.17 19.86
CA ASP A 213 8.74 3.24 20.40
C ASP A 213 8.44 3.47 21.89
N GLU A 214 9.49 3.50 22.72
CA GLU A 214 9.34 3.73 24.17
C GLU A 214 8.72 5.10 24.47
N ILE A 215 9.05 6.12 23.68
CA ILE A 215 8.54 7.49 23.84
C ILE A 215 7.05 7.53 23.52
N ILE A 216 6.62 6.93 22.40
CA ILE A 216 5.21 6.87 22.01
C ILE A 216 4.40 6.13 23.08
N GLU A 217 4.85 4.94 23.45
CA GLU A 217 4.17 4.09 24.43
C GLU A 217 4.02 4.82 25.78
N THR A 218 5.12 5.34 26.31
CA THR A 218 5.14 6.02 27.62
C THR A 218 4.27 7.28 27.60
N THR A 219 4.33 8.08 26.54
CA THR A 219 3.56 9.34 26.47
C THR A 219 2.05 9.07 26.37
N ILE A 220 1.64 8.05 25.59
CA ILE A 220 0.22 7.66 25.51
C ILE A 220 -0.26 7.12 26.85
N LEU A 221 0.51 6.24 27.50
CA LEU A 221 0.17 5.67 28.82
C LEU A 221 0.02 6.76 29.89
N ASN A 222 0.95 7.71 29.95
CA ASN A 222 0.86 8.85 30.86
C ASN A 222 -0.43 9.66 30.60
N LYS A 223 -0.77 9.89 29.33
CA LYS A 223 -2.01 10.60 28.98
C LYS A 223 -3.28 9.85 29.38
N ILE A 224 -3.29 8.53 29.25
CA ILE A 224 -4.39 7.68 29.72
C ILE A 224 -4.53 7.77 31.25
N GLN A 225 -3.42 7.77 32.00
CA GLN A 225 -3.45 7.92 33.46
C GLN A 225 -3.96 9.30 33.89
N GLU A 226 -3.57 10.37 33.19
CA GLU A 226 -4.06 11.73 33.43
C GLU A 226 -5.54 11.91 33.08
N SER A 227 -6.04 11.17 32.08
CA SER A 227 -7.42 11.29 31.59
C SER A 227 -8.10 9.93 31.40
N PRO A 228 -8.35 9.15 32.47
CA PRO A 228 -8.81 7.76 32.37
C PRO A 228 -10.18 7.59 31.70
N GLN A 229 -11.01 8.63 31.71
CA GLN A 229 -12.34 8.63 31.10
C GLN A 229 -12.30 8.85 29.59
N ASN A 230 -11.17 9.32 29.04
CA ASN A 230 -11.03 9.60 27.62
C ASN A 230 -10.58 8.34 26.87
N GLN A 231 -11.54 7.66 26.25
CA GLN A 231 -11.33 6.42 25.51
C GLN A 231 -10.47 6.60 24.23
N THR A 232 -10.30 7.84 23.74
CA THR A 232 -9.57 8.11 22.51
C THR A 232 -8.09 7.74 22.65
N PHE A 233 -7.47 7.96 23.81
CA PHE A 233 -6.07 7.59 24.03
C PHE A 233 -5.89 6.07 24.13
N ASN A 234 -6.84 5.34 24.74
CA ASN A 234 -6.83 3.88 24.73
C ASN A 234 -6.90 3.34 23.29
N LYS A 235 -7.77 3.91 22.44
CA LYS A 235 -7.87 3.52 21.02
C LYS A 235 -6.57 3.77 20.26
N LEU A 236 -5.90 4.89 20.52
CA LEU A 236 -4.59 5.17 19.93
C LEU A 236 -3.52 4.18 20.40
N LEU A 237 -3.52 3.82 21.69
CA LEU A 237 -2.59 2.83 22.25
C LEU A 237 -2.77 1.45 21.63
N ILE A 238 -4.02 0.99 21.51
CA ILE A 238 -4.35 -0.28 20.86
C ILE A 238 -3.87 -0.27 19.41
N TRP A 239 -4.19 0.79 18.65
CA TRP A 239 -3.71 0.95 17.29
C TRP A 239 -2.18 0.90 17.20
N TYR A 240 -1.47 1.60 18.09
CA TYR A 240 -0.02 1.61 18.14
C TYR A 240 0.54 0.20 18.37
N TYR A 241 0.03 -0.53 19.37
CA TYR A 241 0.45 -1.90 19.63
C TYR A 241 0.18 -2.85 18.45
N THR A 242 -0.92 -2.66 17.72
CA THR A 242 -1.19 -3.39 16.48
C THR A 242 -0.11 -3.13 15.43
N GLN A 243 0.28 -1.86 15.22
CA GLN A 243 1.33 -1.53 14.25
C GLN A 243 2.71 -2.06 14.67
N ALA A 244 2.99 -2.09 15.97
CA ALA A 244 4.24 -2.61 16.52
C ALA A 244 4.26 -4.15 16.66
N GLY A 245 3.23 -4.88 16.20
CA GLY A 245 3.13 -6.34 16.34
C GLY A 245 2.95 -6.83 17.79
N LYS A 246 2.69 -5.92 18.74
CA LYS A 246 2.49 -6.21 20.17
C LYS A 246 1.05 -6.69 20.45
N PHE A 247 0.58 -7.66 19.66
CA PHE A 247 -0.82 -8.12 19.62
C PHE A 247 -1.36 -8.59 20.99
N ARG A 248 -0.57 -9.37 21.73
CA ARG A 248 -0.94 -9.84 23.08
C ARG A 248 -1.18 -8.67 24.05
N VAL A 249 -0.36 -7.63 23.98
CA VAL A 249 -0.47 -6.45 24.85
C VAL A 249 -1.73 -5.66 24.49
N ALA A 250 -1.99 -5.47 23.19
CA ALA A 250 -3.22 -4.84 22.70
C ALA A 250 -4.49 -5.58 23.17
N LEU A 251 -4.52 -6.91 23.03
CA LEU A 251 -5.65 -7.74 23.46
C LEU A 251 -5.90 -7.63 24.97
N ASN A 252 -4.83 -7.67 25.77
CA ASN A 252 -4.93 -7.49 27.23
C ASN A 252 -5.49 -6.11 27.61
N GLN A 253 -5.11 -5.05 26.89
CA GLN A 253 -5.67 -3.71 27.10
C GLN A 253 -7.17 -3.66 26.77
N LEU A 254 -7.59 -4.32 25.70
CA LEU A 254 -9.01 -4.43 25.33
C LEU A 254 -9.81 -5.16 26.41
N TYR A 255 -9.33 -6.30 26.91
CA TYR A 255 -9.97 -7.02 28.02
C TYR A 255 -10.04 -6.19 29.30
N ALA A 256 -8.98 -5.44 29.62
CA ALA A 256 -8.97 -4.54 30.77
C ALA A 256 -9.96 -3.37 30.58
N ASN A 257 -10.12 -2.86 29.36
CA ASN A 257 -11.07 -1.80 29.06
C ASN A 257 -12.51 -2.29 29.17
N ASP A 258 -12.84 -3.44 28.58
CA ASP A 258 -14.17 -4.04 28.65
C ASP A 258 -14.62 -4.31 30.10
N LYS A 259 -13.72 -4.89 30.91
CA LYS A 259 -13.97 -5.12 32.35
C LYS A 259 -14.25 -3.82 33.12
N ARG A 260 -13.68 -2.69 32.70
CA ARG A 260 -13.88 -1.37 33.34
C ARG A 260 -15.14 -0.65 32.83
N SER A 261 -15.38 -0.63 31.52
CA SER A 261 -16.45 0.17 30.92
C SER A 261 -17.82 -0.50 30.98
N LYS A 262 -17.90 -1.84 31.11
CA LYS A 262 -19.12 -2.67 31.08
C LYS A 262 -20.02 -2.51 29.83
N VAL A 263 -19.72 -1.58 28.93
CA VAL A 263 -20.48 -1.28 27.71
C VAL A 263 -19.48 -0.98 26.60
N GLY A 264 -19.63 -1.65 25.46
CA GLY A 264 -18.95 -1.34 24.20
C GLY A 264 -17.55 -1.95 24.00
N GLY A 265 -16.95 -2.56 25.03
CA GLY A 265 -15.63 -3.21 24.90
C GLY A 265 -15.66 -4.46 24.01
N GLU A 266 -16.78 -5.18 23.98
CA GLU A 266 -16.97 -6.39 23.15
C GLU A 266 -16.85 -6.11 21.65
N PHE A 267 -17.36 -4.97 21.18
CA PHE A 267 -17.23 -4.58 19.78
C PHE A 267 -15.76 -4.38 19.40
N ASP A 268 -15.00 -3.67 20.24
CA ASP A 268 -13.58 -3.42 19.99
C ASP A 268 -12.78 -4.74 20.06
N ILE A 269 -13.14 -5.68 20.95
CA ILE A 269 -12.53 -7.03 21.01
C ILE A 269 -12.88 -7.85 19.77
N LEU A 270 -14.14 -7.82 19.31
CA LEU A 270 -14.60 -8.53 18.12
C LEU A 270 -13.82 -8.06 16.88
N GLU A 271 -13.75 -6.75 16.67
CA GLU A 271 -13.01 -6.18 15.53
C GLU A 271 -11.51 -6.46 15.65
N PHE A 272 -10.94 -6.44 16.86
CA PHE A 272 -9.54 -6.80 17.05
C PHE A 272 -9.27 -8.28 16.81
N GLY A 273 -10.18 -9.18 17.17
CA GLY A 273 -10.12 -10.61 16.83
C GLY A 273 -10.01 -10.85 15.33
N LYS A 274 -10.75 -10.08 14.52
CA LYS A 274 -10.64 -10.13 13.05
C LYS A 274 -9.28 -9.64 12.56
N VAL A 275 -8.74 -8.57 13.18
CA VAL A 275 -7.40 -8.08 12.86
C VAL A 275 -6.34 -9.14 13.18
N LEU A 276 -6.44 -9.82 14.34
CA LEU A 276 -5.55 -10.92 14.71
C LEU A 276 -5.61 -12.05 13.66
N ALA A 277 -6.81 -12.44 13.25
CA ALA A 277 -7.00 -13.46 12.21
C ALA A 277 -6.35 -13.07 10.87
N LEU A 278 -6.49 -11.80 10.44
CA LEU A 278 -5.86 -11.29 9.22
C LEU A 278 -4.33 -11.26 9.30
N ASN A 279 -3.76 -11.22 10.51
CA ASN A 279 -2.32 -11.30 10.75
C ASN A 279 -1.86 -12.73 11.08
N ASN A 280 -2.70 -13.75 10.83
CA ASN A 280 -2.45 -15.17 11.12
C ASN A 280 -2.23 -15.49 12.61
N GLU A 281 -2.61 -14.59 13.51
CA GLU A 281 -2.57 -14.78 14.96
C GLU A 281 -3.81 -15.56 15.43
N TYR A 282 -4.00 -16.76 14.87
CA TYR A 282 -5.25 -17.52 15.00
C TYR A 282 -5.59 -17.85 16.46
N GLU A 283 -4.61 -18.22 17.29
CA GLU A 283 -4.89 -18.55 18.70
C GLU A 283 -5.40 -17.35 19.49
N MET A 284 -4.81 -16.17 19.28
CA MET A 284 -5.27 -14.95 19.93
C MET A 284 -6.63 -14.49 19.39
N ALA A 285 -6.89 -14.71 18.11
CA ALA A 285 -8.20 -14.42 17.52
C ALA A 285 -9.30 -15.31 18.12
N LEU A 286 -9.04 -16.62 18.23
CA LEU A 286 -9.96 -17.57 18.88
C LEU A 286 -10.21 -17.21 20.35
N GLU A 287 -9.16 -16.84 21.10
CA GLU A 287 -9.27 -16.35 22.48
C GLU A 287 -10.12 -15.07 22.58
N ALA A 288 -10.00 -14.14 21.63
CA ALA A 288 -10.79 -12.92 21.58
C ALA A 288 -12.28 -13.20 21.39
N PHE A 289 -12.63 -14.11 20.49
CA PHE A 289 -14.03 -14.48 20.24
C PHE A 289 -14.61 -15.32 21.37
N ASP A 290 -13.84 -16.27 21.90
CA ASP A 290 -14.24 -17.08 23.06
C ASP A 290 -14.53 -16.19 24.28
N TYR A 291 -13.70 -15.17 24.53
CA TYR A 291 -13.95 -14.19 25.59
C TYR A 291 -15.33 -13.53 25.49
N ILE A 292 -15.79 -13.21 24.27
CA ILE A 292 -17.13 -12.63 24.05
C ILE A 292 -18.20 -13.69 24.27
N MET A 293 -18.00 -14.91 23.75
CA MET A 293 -18.96 -16.00 23.86
C MET A 293 -19.18 -16.45 25.31
N GLN A 294 -18.14 -16.44 26.15
CA GLN A 294 -18.22 -16.78 27.58
C GLN A 294 -19.12 -15.84 28.39
N LYS A 295 -19.53 -14.70 27.84
CA LYS A 295 -20.51 -13.79 28.45
C LYS A 295 -21.96 -14.27 28.31
N GLY A 296 -22.21 -15.33 27.55
CA GLY A 296 -23.49 -16.00 27.39
C GLY A 296 -24.18 -15.73 26.06
N GLU A 297 -25.08 -16.64 25.67
CA GLU A 297 -25.80 -16.64 24.39
C GLU A 297 -26.71 -15.41 24.18
N GLU A 298 -27.18 -14.81 25.27
CA GLU A 298 -28.00 -13.58 25.24
C GLU A 298 -27.16 -12.31 24.93
N ASN A 299 -25.83 -12.42 24.86
CA ASN A 299 -24.98 -11.29 24.50
C ASN A 299 -25.20 -10.91 23.03
N GLN A 300 -25.43 -9.61 22.76
CA GLN A 300 -25.67 -9.10 21.41
C GLN A 300 -24.54 -9.41 20.41
N PHE A 301 -23.30 -9.64 20.88
CA PHE A 301 -22.15 -9.98 20.06
C PHE A 301 -21.85 -11.48 20.00
N TYR A 302 -22.61 -12.33 20.70
CA TYR A 302 -22.38 -13.77 20.76
C TYR A 302 -22.36 -14.39 19.36
N ASN A 303 -23.42 -14.18 18.58
CA ASN A 303 -23.54 -14.76 17.24
C ASN A 303 -22.43 -14.30 16.31
N SER A 304 -22.08 -13.00 16.33
CA SER A 304 -20.98 -12.47 15.52
C SER A 304 -19.65 -13.07 15.92
N ALA A 305 -19.38 -13.19 17.23
CA ALA A 305 -18.15 -13.81 17.74
C ALA A 305 -18.07 -15.28 17.36
N TYR A 306 -19.18 -16.02 17.44
CA TYR A 306 -19.21 -17.43 17.07
C TYR A 306 -18.96 -17.65 15.57
N ILE A 307 -19.56 -16.82 14.70
CA ILE A 307 -19.31 -16.89 13.25
C ILE A 307 -17.83 -16.62 12.95
N GLU A 308 -17.24 -15.59 13.55
CA GLU A 308 -15.82 -15.29 13.34
C GLU A 308 -14.90 -16.34 13.96
N TYR A 309 -15.27 -16.93 15.10
CA TYR A 309 -14.58 -18.06 15.69
C TYR A 309 -14.51 -19.24 14.71
N LEU A 310 -15.63 -19.60 14.08
CA LEU A 310 -15.68 -20.66 13.07
C LEU A 310 -14.87 -20.32 11.82
N ASN A 311 -14.92 -19.07 11.35
CA ASN A 311 -14.12 -18.61 10.21
C ASN A 311 -12.61 -18.74 10.51
N VAL A 312 -12.18 -18.36 11.71
CA VAL A 312 -10.77 -18.49 12.13
C VAL A 312 -10.37 -19.94 12.32
N LEU A 313 -11.22 -20.76 12.92
CA LEU A 313 -10.95 -22.18 13.07
C LEU A 313 -10.77 -22.85 11.71
N TYR A 314 -11.63 -22.53 10.73
CA TYR A 314 -11.45 -22.94 9.35
C TYR A 314 -10.13 -22.49 8.75
N ALA A 315 -9.76 -21.20 8.87
CA ALA A 315 -8.48 -20.71 8.36
C ALA A 315 -7.27 -21.40 9.01
N LYS A 316 -7.30 -21.59 10.34
CA LYS A 316 -6.26 -22.27 11.11
C LYS A 316 -6.11 -23.72 10.68
N THR A 317 -7.19 -24.49 10.63
CA THR A 317 -7.15 -25.92 10.28
C THR A 317 -6.75 -26.13 8.82
N THR A 318 -7.07 -25.20 7.91
CA THR A 318 -6.78 -25.35 6.47
C THR A 318 -5.48 -24.68 5.99
N SER A 319 -4.75 -23.98 6.87
CA SER A 319 -3.48 -23.29 6.55
C SER A 319 -2.24 -24.14 6.80
N VAL A 320 -2.40 -25.44 7.02
CA VAL A 320 -1.31 -26.41 7.24
C VAL A 320 -1.22 -27.42 6.10
N LEU A 321 -0.05 -28.05 5.95
CA LEU A 321 0.21 -28.99 4.84
C LEU A 321 -0.71 -30.20 4.86
N ASN A 322 -0.86 -30.82 6.04
CA ASN A 322 -1.70 -31.98 6.25
C ASN A 322 -2.59 -31.72 7.47
N PRO A 323 -3.79 -31.15 7.28
CA PRO A 323 -4.74 -30.92 8.36
C PRO A 323 -5.11 -32.22 9.07
N ASP A 324 -5.32 -32.14 10.39
CA ASP A 324 -5.79 -33.28 11.16
C ASP A 324 -7.24 -33.64 10.78
N MET A 325 -7.47 -34.93 10.52
CA MET A 325 -8.77 -35.40 10.03
C MET A 325 -9.86 -35.32 11.10
N ASP A 326 -9.52 -35.55 12.38
CA ASP A 326 -10.47 -35.46 13.47
C ASP A 326 -10.88 -34.00 13.71
N GLU A 327 -9.92 -33.06 13.62
CA GLU A 327 -10.20 -31.62 13.66
C GLU A 327 -11.13 -31.18 12.51
N LEU A 328 -10.90 -31.66 11.28
CA LEU A 328 -11.76 -31.36 10.14
C LEU A 328 -13.19 -31.88 10.31
N ILE A 329 -13.36 -33.09 10.87
CA ILE A 329 -14.67 -33.69 11.13
C ILE A 329 -15.41 -32.91 12.22
N GLU A 330 -14.74 -32.52 13.30
CA GLU A 330 -15.39 -31.71 14.34
C GLU A 330 -15.75 -30.32 13.82
N LEU A 331 -14.89 -29.69 13.01
CA LEU A 331 -15.18 -28.40 12.39
C LEU A 331 -16.37 -28.50 11.41
N GLU A 332 -16.44 -29.55 10.59
CA GLU A 332 -17.60 -29.81 9.71
C GLU A 332 -18.89 -29.87 10.52
N LYS A 333 -18.88 -30.58 11.65
CA LYS A 333 -20.03 -30.70 12.55
C LYS A 333 -20.42 -29.34 13.15
N MET A 334 -19.46 -28.60 13.71
CA MET A 334 -19.70 -27.27 14.28
C MET A 334 -20.29 -26.29 13.25
N LEU A 335 -19.73 -26.27 12.03
CA LEU A 335 -20.24 -25.45 10.93
C LEU A 335 -21.67 -25.87 10.55
N THR A 336 -21.95 -27.17 10.48
CA THR A 336 -23.28 -27.68 10.15
C THR A 336 -24.30 -27.27 11.21
N GLU A 337 -24.01 -27.48 12.49
CA GLU A 337 -24.88 -27.11 13.62
C GLU A 337 -25.12 -25.60 13.68
N SER A 338 -24.13 -24.78 13.31
CA SER A 338 -24.27 -23.32 13.28
C SER A 338 -25.35 -22.83 12.31
N LEU A 339 -25.63 -23.57 11.24
CA LEU A 339 -26.59 -23.17 10.21
C LEU A 339 -28.05 -23.16 10.70
N ASP A 340 -28.33 -23.78 11.85
CA ASP A 340 -29.67 -23.85 12.45
C ASP A 340 -30.07 -22.51 13.10
N PHE A 341 -29.11 -21.72 13.57
CA PHE A 341 -29.37 -20.46 14.30
C PHE A 341 -28.72 -19.23 13.68
N VAL A 342 -27.72 -19.39 12.80
CA VAL A 342 -27.13 -18.26 12.07
C VAL A 342 -28.14 -17.66 11.08
N LEU A 343 -28.28 -16.33 11.12
CA LEU A 343 -29.17 -15.61 10.23
C LEU A 343 -28.80 -15.84 8.76
N ARG A 344 -29.82 -15.89 7.89
CA ARG A 344 -29.64 -16.20 6.46
C ARG A 344 -28.61 -15.30 5.75
N ARG A 345 -28.50 -14.03 6.14
CA ARG A 345 -27.57 -13.07 5.51
C ARG A 345 -26.11 -13.25 5.95
N GLU A 346 -25.89 -13.88 7.10
CA GLU A 346 -24.56 -14.06 7.71
C GLU A 346 -24.01 -15.47 7.47
N SER A 347 -24.88 -16.41 7.09
CA SER A 347 -24.50 -17.81 6.82
C SER A 347 -23.58 -18.05 5.62
N TYR A 348 -23.31 -17.03 4.79
CA TYR A 348 -22.51 -17.21 3.58
C TYR A 348 -21.09 -17.75 3.87
N SER A 349 -20.37 -17.16 4.83
CA SER A 349 -19.00 -17.58 5.14
C SER A 349 -18.96 -19.00 5.70
N ILE A 350 -19.95 -19.35 6.54
CA ILE A 350 -20.13 -20.69 7.09
C ILE A 350 -20.40 -21.72 5.98
N ILE A 351 -21.30 -21.42 5.04
CA ILE A 351 -21.63 -22.31 3.93
C ILE A 351 -20.44 -22.50 3.01
N TYR A 352 -19.70 -21.42 2.74
CA TYR A 352 -18.46 -21.47 1.96
C TYR A 352 -17.44 -22.39 2.64
N ALA A 353 -17.17 -22.19 3.94
CA ALA A 353 -16.23 -23.01 4.71
C ALA A 353 -16.67 -24.48 4.75
N LEU A 354 -17.96 -24.74 5.02
CA LEU A 354 -18.51 -26.10 5.10
C LEU A 354 -18.43 -26.84 3.76
N ALA A 355 -18.81 -26.19 2.66
CA ALA A 355 -18.71 -26.78 1.33
C ALA A 355 -17.25 -27.04 0.94
N ASN A 356 -16.34 -26.12 1.30
CA ASN A 356 -14.92 -26.28 1.06
C ASN A 356 -14.34 -27.48 1.83
N ILE A 357 -14.60 -27.59 3.14
CA ILE A 357 -14.15 -28.72 3.96
C ILE A 357 -14.66 -30.05 3.41
N LYS A 358 -15.98 -30.13 3.16
CA LYS A 358 -16.62 -31.33 2.61
C LYS A 358 -15.94 -31.77 1.32
N ALA A 359 -15.72 -30.85 0.38
CA ALA A 359 -15.23 -31.22 -0.95
C ALA A 359 -13.72 -31.38 -1.06
N PHE A 360 -12.92 -30.46 -0.49
CA PHE A 360 -11.47 -30.40 -0.71
C PHE A 360 -10.68 -31.23 0.30
N TYR A 361 -11.25 -31.52 1.47
CA TYR A 361 -10.54 -32.23 2.54
C TYR A 361 -11.20 -33.57 2.88
N LEU A 362 -12.53 -33.61 3.01
CA LEU A 362 -13.24 -34.84 3.44
C LEU A 362 -13.67 -35.77 2.29
N GLY A 363 -13.47 -35.36 1.03
CA GLY A 363 -13.89 -36.15 -0.14
C GLY A 363 -15.42 -36.29 -0.32
N LYS A 364 -16.22 -35.55 0.45
CA LYS A 364 -17.69 -35.54 0.43
C LYS A 364 -18.23 -34.62 -0.68
N HIS A 365 -17.79 -34.84 -1.92
CA HIS A 365 -18.07 -33.93 -3.03
C HIS A 365 -19.57 -33.77 -3.31
N GLN A 366 -20.35 -34.86 -3.29
CA GLN A 366 -21.79 -34.81 -3.54
C GLN A 366 -22.53 -34.02 -2.47
N GLU A 367 -22.20 -34.23 -1.18
CA GLU A 367 -22.81 -33.46 -0.09
C GLU A 367 -22.52 -31.96 -0.21
N ALA A 368 -21.32 -31.59 -0.65
CA ALA A 368 -20.96 -30.19 -0.88
C ALA A 368 -21.75 -29.57 -2.05
N ILE A 369 -21.93 -30.32 -3.15
CA ILE A 369 -22.77 -29.91 -4.29
C ILE A 369 -24.21 -29.67 -3.83
N ASP A 370 -24.77 -30.61 -3.08
CA ASP A 370 -26.15 -30.54 -2.59
C ASP A 370 -26.31 -29.34 -1.63
N LEU A 371 -25.34 -29.13 -0.73
CA LEU A 371 -25.31 -27.98 0.19
C LEU A 371 -25.32 -26.65 -0.56
N ILE A 372 -24.45 -26.47 -1.56
CA ILE A 372 -24.37 -25.21 -2.32
C ILE A 372 -25.67 -24.96 -3.08
N ASN A 373 -26.18 -25.96 -3.82
CA ASN A 373 -27.41 -25.82 -4.60
C ASN A 373 -28.60 -25.47 -3.69
N LEU A 374 -28.76 -26.20 -2.58
CA LEU A 374 -29.80 -25.93 -1.60
C LEU A 374 -29.68 -24.52 -1.02
N SER A 375 -28.45 -24.08 -0.73
CA SER A 375 -28.20 -22.76 -0.16
C SER A 375 -28.52 -21.63 -1.13
N ILE A 376 -28.17 -21.77 -2.41
CA ILE A 376 -28.49 -20.79 -3.45
C ILE A 376 -30.00 -20.72 -3.68
N ASP A 377 -30.70 -21.85 -3.67
CA ASP A 377 -32.16 -21.89 -3.90
C ASP A 377 -32.97 -21.32 -2.72
N GLN A 378 -32.55 -21.62 -1.48
CA GLN A 378 -33.32 -21.28 -0.28
C GLN A 378 -32.93 -19.93 0.34
N ARG A 379 -31.70 -19.46 0.11
CA ARG A 379 -31.15 -18.24 0.73
C ARG A 379 -30.96 -17.16 -0.34
N ARG A 380 -31.33 -15.93 0.01
CA ARG A 380 -31.09 -14.75 -0.84
C ARG A 380 -29.76 -14.13 -0.46
N PHE A 381 -28.67 -14.68 -1.01
CA PHE A 381 -27.34 -14.09 -0.90
C PHE A 381 -27.23 -12.81 -1.72
N GLN A 382 -26.19 -12.02 -1.46
CA GLN A 382 -25.82 -10.96 -2.40
C GLN A 382 -25.40 -11.57 -3.74
N PRO A 383 -25.63 -10.91 -4.88
CA PRO A 383 -25.30 -11.46 -6.20
C PRO A 383 -23.86 -11.97 -6.32
N ASP A 384 -22.90 -11.22 -5.78
CA ASP A 384 -21.48 -11.60 -5.83
C ASP A 384 -21.19 -12.85 -4.99
N GLN A 385 -21.81 -12.98 -3.81
CA GLN A 385 -21.69 -14.16 -2.95
C GLN A 385 -22.22 -15.41 -3.65
N GLU A 386 -23.36 -15.29 -4.33
CA GLU A 386 -23.92 -16.38 -5.13
C GLU A 386 -22.97 -16.81 -6.26
N GLN A 387 -22.36 -15.85 -6.96
CA GLN A 387 -21.41 -16.18 -8.03
C GLN A 387 -20.14 -16.85 -7.47
N VAL A 388 -19.65 -16.44 -6.30
CA VAL A 388 -18.51 -17.10 -5.64
C VAL A 388 -18.86 -18.55 -5.26
N LEU A 389 -20.06 -18.81 -4.70
CA LEU A 389 -20.50 -20.19 -4.43
C LEU A 389 -20.62 -21.00 -5.72
N LYS A 390 -21.08 -20.40 -6.82
CA LYS A 390 -21.13 -21.07 -8.13
C LYS A 390 -19.74 -21.38 -8.68
N LEU A 391 -18.75 -20.49 -8.49
CA LEU A 391 -17.36 -20.81 -8.84
C LEU A 391 -16.86 -22.02 -8.05
N MET A 392 -17.08 -22.05 -6.74
CA MET A 392 -16.73 -23.21 -5.92
C MET A 392 -17.51 -24.46 -6.38
N LEU A 393 -18.78 -24.33 -6.73
CA LEU A 393 -19.57 -25.44 -7.25
C LEU A 393 -18.96 -26.01 -8.54
N GLY A 394 -18.49 -25.16 -9.46
CA GLY A 394 -17.74 -25.58 -10.64
C GLY A 394 -16.46 -26.33 -10.29
N ASP A 395 -15.71 -25.83 -9.29
CA ASP A 395 -14.51 -26.50 -8.78
C ASP A 395 -14.85 -27.90 -8.24
N ILE A 396 -15.92 -28.02 -7.46
CA ILE A 396 -16.35 -29.27 -6.83
C ILE A 396 -16.91 -30.25 -7.87
N TYR A 397 -17.63 -29.79 -8.89
CA TYR A 397 -18.02 -30.65 -10.01
C TYR A 397 -16.81 -31.27 -10.69
N PHE A 398 -15.74 -30.50 -10.88
CA PHE A 398 -14.51 -31.03 -11.46
C PHE A 398 -13.83 -32.05 -10.54
N LEU A 399 -13.76 -31.78 -9.23
CA LEU A 399 -13.27 -32.76 -8.25
C LEU A 399 -14.11 -34.05 -8.22
N ASN A 400 -15.43 -33.93 -8.44
CA ASN A 400 -16.35 -35.05 -8.52
C ASN A 400 -16.36 -35.74 -9.90
N ASN A 401 -15.31 -35.58 -10.71
CA ASN A 401 -15.17 -36.16 -12.05
C ASN A 401 -16.27 -35.77 -13.06
N ASN A 402 -16.90 -34.60 -12.89
CA ASN A 402 -17.92 -34.06 -13.79
C ASN A 402 -17.42 -32.78 -14.51
N PRO A 403 -16.45 -32.88 -15.44
CA PRO A 403 -15.85 -31.72 -16.10
C PRO A 403 -16.83 -30.91 -16.94
N TRP A 404 -17.88 -31.54 -17.49
CA TRP A 404 -18.89 -30.86 -18.28
C TRP A 404 -19.76 -29.92 -17.46
N ASP A 405 -20.18 -30.37 -16.28
CA ASP A 405 -20.96 -29.54 -15.34
C ASP A 405 -20.10 -28.40 -14.79
N ALA A 406 -18.81 -28.67 -14.51
CA ALA A 406 -17.86 -27.63 -14.12
C ALA A 406 -17.75 -26.52 -15.18
N VAL A 407 -17.51 -26.88 -16.45
CA VAL A 407 -17.44 -25.92 -17.55
C VAL A 407 -18.75 -25.14 -17.72
N LEU A 408 -19.89 -25.82 -17.57
CA LEU A 408 -21.20 -25.19 -17.68
C LEU A 408 -21.39 -24.14 -16.58
N VAL A 409 -21.11 -24.49 -15.33
CA VAL A 409 -21.26 -23.58 -14.18
C VAL A 409 -20.33 -22.38 -14.31
N TYR A 410 -19.06 -22.58 -14.66
CA TYR A 410 -18.16 -21.45 -14.91
C TYR A 410 -18.66 -20.57 -16.05
N ALA A 411 -19.22 -21.13 -17.12
CA ALA A 411 -19.78 -20.34 -18.22
C ALA A 411 -21.03 -19.56 -17.79
N GLN A 412 -21.82 -20.08 -16.87
CA GLN A 412 -22.95 -19.35 -16.27
C GLN A 412 -22.47 -18.15 -15.46
N VAL A 413 -21.44 -18.33 -14.62
CA VAL A 413 -20.85 -17.24 -13.83
C VAL A 413 -20.24 -16.18 -14.75
N GLU A 414 -19.44 -16.59 -15.72
CA GLU A 414 -18.84 -15.70 -16.72
C GLU A 414 -19.91 -14.83 -17.41
N LYS A 415 -21.01 -15.46 -17.83
CA LYS A 415 -22.12 -14.75 -18.51
C LYS A 415 -22.86 -13.80 -17.57
N ALA A 416 -23.02 -14.16 -16.30
CA ALA A 416 -23.74 -13.35 -15.32
C ALA A 416 -22.99 -12.06 -14.95
N VAL A 417 -21.66 -12.11 -14.89
CA VAL A 417 -20.82 -11.02 -14.37
C VAL A 417 -19.58 -10.74 -15.24
N LEU A 418 -19.80 -10.57 -16.55
CA LEU A 418 -18.77 -10.54 -17.62
C LEU A 418 -17.54 -9.66 -17.37
N GLU A 419 -17.75 -8.45 -16.87
CA GLU A 419 -16.70 -7.43 -16.67
C GLU A 419 -16.27 -7.30 -15.19
N SER A 420 -16.69 -8.23 -14.34
CA SER A 420 -16.29 -8.28 -12.94
C SER A 420 -15.05 -9.16 -12.77
N PRO A 421 -14.27 -8.97 -11.68
CA PRO A 421 -13.21 -9.89 -11.30
C PRO A 421 -13.67 -11.37 -11.24
N ILE A 422 -14.88 -11.62 -10.73
CA ILE A 422 -15.47 -12.96 -10.61
C ILE A 422 -15.71 -13.59 -12.00
N GLY A 423 -16.18 -12.80 -12.97
CA GLY A 423 -16.40 -13.28 -14.34
C GLY A 423 -15.09 -13.59 -15.06
N HIS A 424 -14.06 -12.78 -14.82
CA HIS A 424 -12.71 -13.06 -15.33
C HIS A 424 -12.12 -14.33 -14.71
N GLU A 425 -12.30 -14.53 -13.40
CA GLU A 425 -11.89 -15.75 -12.71
C GLU A 425 -12.61 -16.98 -13.28
N ALA A 426 -13.91 -16.89 -13.55
CA ALA A 426 -14.69 -17.96 -14.18
C ALA A 426 -14.11 -18.37 -15.55
N ARG A 427 -13.75 -17.38 -16.38
CA ARG A 427 -13.12 -17.62 -17.69
C ARG A 427 -11.75 -18.27 -17.52
N PHE A 428 -10.95 -17.84 -16.55
CA PHE A 428 -9.66 -18.43 -16.26
C PHE A 428 -9.77 -19.88 -15.76
N LYS A 429 -10.72 -20.17 -14.84
CA LYS A 429 -10.98 -21.54 -14.37
C LYS A 429 -11.41 -22.49 -15.50
N LYS A 430 -12.17 -22.02 -16.50
CA LYS A 430 -12.46 -22.80 -17.72
C LYS A 430 -11.20 -23.15 -18.51
N ALA A 431 -10.27 -22.20 -18.67
CA ALA A 431 -9.00 -22.44 -19.34
C ALA A 431 -8.13 -23.43 -18.55
N LYS A 432 -8.10 -23.30 -17.20
CA LYS A 432 -7.39 -24.23 -16.32
C LYS A 432 -7.94 -25.65 -16.38
N LEU A 433 -9.25 -25.84 -16.51
CA LEU A 433 -9.85 -27.16 -16.67
C LEU A 433 -9.37 -27.86 -17.95
N ALA A 434 -9.24 -27.12 -19.05
CA ALA A 434 -8.63 -27.62 -20.28
C ALA A 434 -7.15 -28.02 -20.07
N TYR A 435 -6.41 -27.21 -19.32
CA TYR A 435 -5.01 -27.50 -18.96
C TYR A 435 -4.89 -28.78 -18.10
N TYR A 436 -5.67 -28.91 -17.03
CA TYR A 436 -5.64 -30.10 -16.16
C TYR A 436 -6.02 -31.38 -16.88
N THR A 437 -6.86 -31.29 -17.91
CA THR A 437 -7.28 -32.44 -18.74
C THR A 437 -6.34 -32.72 -19.92
N GLY A 438 -5.19 -32.03 -20.01
CA GLY A 438 -4.17 -32.22 -21.05
C GLY A 438 -4.52 -31.60 -22.40
N GLN A 439 -5.59 -30.80 -22.49
CA GLN A 439 -6.02 -30.12 -23.71
C GLN A 439 -5.26 -28.80 -23.90
N PHE A 440 -3.91 -28.87 -23.93
CA PHE A 440 -3.04 -27.68 -23.88
C PHE A 440 -3.30 -26.67 -25.02
N LYS A 441 -3.56 -27.13 -26.24
CA LYS A 441 -3.92 -26.26 -27.37
C LYS A 441 -5.22 -25.49 -27.13
N TRP A 442 -6.21 -26.16 -26.52
CA TRP A 442 -7.48 -25.53 -26.18
C TRP A 442 -7.33 -24.55 -25.02
N ALA A 443 -6.56 -24.91 -23.99
CA ALA A 443 -6.21 -24.02 -22.90
C ALA A 443 -5.51 -22.75 -23.42
N GLN A 444 -4.52 -22.91 -24.30
CA GLN A 444 -3.78 -21.79 -24.90
C GLN A 444 -4.70 -20.84 -25.68
N ALA A 445 -5.61 -21.37 -26.50
CA ALA A 445 -6.58 -20.55 -27.23
C ALA A 445 -7.50 -19.73 -26.31
N GLN A 446 -7.91 -20.28 -25.16
CA GLN A 446 -8.71 -19.56 -24.17
C GLN A 446 -7.89 -18.48 -23.43
N LEU A 447 -6.63 -18.78 -23.10
CA LEU A 447 -5.72 -17.86 -22.41
C LEU A 447 -5.30 -16.68 -23.28
N ASP A 448 -5.15 -16.87 -24.59
CA ASP A 448 -4.84 -15.77 -25.53
C ASP A 448 -5.96 -14.72 -25.58
N VAL A 449 -7.23 -15.14 -25.45
CA VAL A 449 -8.35 -14.21 -25.31
C VAL A 449 -8.26 -13.44 -23.99
N LEU A 450 -7.87 -14.10 -22.90
CA LEU A 450 -7.72 -13.47 -21.58
C LEU A 450 -6.60 -12.43 -21.53
N LYS A 451 -5.47 -12.71 -22.19
CA LYS A 451 -4.34 -11.77 -22.34
C LYS A 451 -4.73 -10.45 -23.01
N SER A 452 -5.75 -10.47 -23.87
CA SER A 452 -6.25 -9.28 -24.56
C SER A 452 -7.25 -8.45 -23.73
N SER A 453 -7.67 -8.96 -22.57
CA SER A 453 -8.60 -8.29 -21.66
C SER A 453 -7.87 -7.29 -20.74
N THR A 454 -8.47 -6.12 -20.51
CA THR A 454 -7.82 -4.96 -19.87
C THR A 454 -7.78 -5.02 -18.34
N SER A 455 -8.32 -6.05 -17.68
CA SER A 455 -8.30 -6.14 -16.23
C SER A 455 -7.00 -6.76 -15.70
N LYS A 456 -6.26 -5.99 -14.90
CA LYS A 456 -4.95 -6.40 -14.37
C LYS A 456 -4.98 -7.63 -13.45
N LEU A 457 -6.13 -7.96 -12.84
CA LEU A 457 -6.21 -8.96 -11.77
C LEU A 457 -6.03 -10.41 -12.25
N ILE A 458 -6.55 -10.76 -13.44
CA ILE A 458 -6.47 -12.13 -13.98
C ILE A 458 -5.53 -12.22 -15.21
N ALA A 459 -5.25 -11.09 -15.87
CA ALA A 459 -4.39 -11.07 -17.04
C ALA A 459 -2.98 -11.61 -16.74
N ASN A 460 -2.43 -11.35 -15.54
CA ASN A 460 -1.11 -11.84 -15.14
C ASN A 460 -1.10 -13.36 -14.97
N ASP A 461 -2.01 -13.93 -14.17
CA ASP A 461 -2.12 -15.38 -13.96
C ASP A 461 -2.38 -16.13 -15.29
N ALA A 462 -3.23 -15.56 -16.15
CA ALA A 462 -3.51 -16.11 -17.46
C ALA A 462 -2.30 -16.03 -18.40
N MET A 463 -1.51 -14.97 -18.32
CA MET A 463 -0.28 -14.79 -19.06
C MET A 463 0.80 -15.76 -18.60
N GLU A 464 0.98 -15.95 -17.28
CA GLU A 464 1.91 -16.94 -16.72
C GLU A 464 1.58 -18.36 -17.20
N LEU A 465 0.32 -18.80 -17.08
CA LEU A 465 -0.08 -20.12 -17.56
C LEU A 465 0.06 -20.25 -19.10
N SER A 466 -0.23 -19.18 -19.85
CA SER A 466 -0.06 -19.16 -21.31
C SER A 466 1.40 -19.32 -21.71
N MET A 467 2.31 -18.61 -21.03
CA MET A 467 3.75 -18.67 -21.24
C MET A 467 4.28 -20.06 -20.91
N PHE A 468 3.95 -20.58 -19.72
CA PHE A 468 4.31 -21.93 -19.29
C PHE A 468 3.92 -22.99 -20.33
N ILE A 469 2.68 -22.97 -20.83
CA ILE A 469 2.23 -23.91 -21.87
C ILE A 469 3.04 -23.72 -23.16
N SER A 470 3.28 -22.48 -23.58
CA SER A 470 3.96 -22.20 -24.85
C SER A 470 5.43 -22.61 -24.88
N GLU A 471 6.12 -22.48 -23.75
CA GLU A 471 7.54 -22.81 -23.62
C GLU A 471 7.74 -24.31 -23.49
N ASN A 472 6.87 -24.96 -22.73
CA ASN A 472 7.04 -26.36 -22.38
C ASN A 472 6.24 -27.34 -23.23
N TYR A 473 5.42 -26.94 -24.21
CA TYR A 473 4.65 -27.91 -25.04
C TYR A 473 5.29 -28.24 -26.41
N ASN A 474 6.26 -27.46 -26.89
CA ASN A 474 6.77 -27.53 -28.27
C ASN A 474 7.99 -28.47 -28.50
N LEU A 475 8.31 -29.39 -27.59
CA LEU A 475 9.45 -30.33 -27.72
C LEU A 475 8.96 -31.79 -27.86
N ASP A 476 9.69 -32.65 -28.56
CA ASP A 476 9.24 -34.03 -28.87
C ASP A 476 9.04 -34.93 -27.62
N THR A 477 9.61 -34.59 -26.46
CA THR A 477 9.47 -35.32 -25.18
C THR A 477 8.58 -34.62 -24.14
N THR A 478 8.02 -33.44 -24.46
CA THR A 478 7.38 -32.58 -23.44
C THR A 478 5.93 -32.89 -23.12
N GLU A 479 5.20 -33.60 -23.98
CA GLU A 479 3.77 -33.82 -23.73
C GLU A 479 3.53 -34.65 -22.45
N THR A 480 4.37 -35.66 -22.20
CA THR A 480 4.25 -36.49 -20.99
C THR A 480 4.63 -35.72 -19.73
N THR A 481 5.73 -34.95 -19.73
CA THR A 481 6.14 -34.15 -18.56
C THR A 481 5.14 -33.04 -18.27
N MET A 482 4.59 -32.39 -19.29
CA MET A 482 3.50 -31.43 -19.17
C MET A 482 2.23 -32.04 -18.58
N GLN A 483 1.87 -33.26 -18.95
CA GLN A 483 0.71 -33.96 -18.36
C GLN A 483 0.94 -34.30 -16.88
N ILE A 484 2.15 -34.73 -16.50
CA ILE A 484 2.52 -34.98 -15.10
C ILE A 484 2.46 -33.67 -14.30
N PHE A 485 2.99 -32.59 -14.86
CA PHE A 485 2.99 -31.28 -14.21
C PHE A 485 1.58 -30.71 -14.07
N ALA A 486 0.75 -30.77 -15.12
CA ALA A 486 -0.66 -30.36 -15.06
C ALA A 486 -1.46 -31.19 -14.04
N ARG A 487 -1.12 -32.47 -13.88
CA ARG A 487 -1.67 -33.32 -12.82
C ARG A 487 -1.20 -32.89 -11.43
N ALA A 488 0.07 -32.52 -11.27
CA ALA A 488 0.55 -31.94 -10.02
C ALA A 488 -0.20 -30.65 -9.67
N ASP A 489 -0.38 -29.73 -10.63
CA ASP A 489 -1.18 -28.51 -10.43
C ASP A 489 -2.63 -28.82 -10.08
N PHE A 490 -3.21 -29.87 -10.66
CA PHE A 490 -4.54 -30.36 -10.26
C PHE A 490 -4.57 -30.84 -8.81
N TYR A 491 -3.56 -31.59 -8.38
CA TYR A 491 -3.44 -32.02 -6.97
C TYR A 491 -3.23 -30.85 -6.00
N ILE A 492 -2.48 -29.82 -6.41
CA ILE A 492 -2.35 -28.56 -5.64
C ILE A 492 -3.72 -27.88 -5.52
N PHE A 493 -4.46 -27.80 -6.63
CA PHE A 493 -5.81 -27.24 -6.66
C PHE A 493 -6.78 -28.03 -5.77
N SER A 494 -6.70 -29.35 -5.76
CA SER A 494 -7.54 -30.23 -4.95
C SER A 494 -7.06 -30.39 -3.51
N LYS A 495 -6.04 -29.64 -3.08
CA LYS A 495 -5.42 -29.72 -1.73
C LYS A 495 -4.80 -31.06 -1.38
N GLN A 496 -4.52 -31.90 -2.38
CA GLN A 496 -3.86 -33.20 -2.24
C GLN A 496 -2.35 -33.02 -2.38
N TYR A 497 -1.74 -32.29 -1.45
CA TYR A 497 -0.35 -31.85 -1.57
C TYR A 497 0.67 -33.01 -1.63
N ASP A 498 0.43 -34.11 -0.92
CA ASP A 498 1.30 -35.29 -1.00
C ASP A 498 1.34 -35.90 -2.42
N LEU A 499 0.18 -35.96 -3.10
CA LEU A 499 0.11 -36.43 -4.49
C LEU A 499 0.72 -35.43 -5.47
N ALA A 500 0.61 -34.13 -5.17
CA ALA A 500 1.30 -33.10 -5.92
C ALA A 500 2.82 -33.27 -5.83
N PHE A 501 3.37 -33.46 -4.62
CA PHE A 501 4.81 -33.71 -4.43
C PHE A 501 5.26 -34.97 -5.16
N GLN A 502 4.55 -36.10 -5.03
CA GLN A 502 4.87 -37.32 -5.76
C GLN A 502 4.90 -37.12 -7.28
N SER A 503 3.94 -36.36 -7.82
CA SER A 503 3.88 -36.04 -9.25
C SER A 503 5.06 -35.17 -9.68
N LEU A 504 5.39 -34.13 -8.89
CA LEU A 504 6.51 -33.24 -9.15
C LEU A 504 7.86 -33.96 -9.05
N ASP A 505 8.05 -34.79 -8.03
CA ASP A 505 9.27 -35.58 -7.81
C ASP A 505 9.51 -36.55 -8.97
N SER A 506 8.45 -37.15 -9.51
CA SER A 506 8.56 -38.07 -10.65
C SER A 506 9.16 -37.40 -11.90
N ILE A 507 8.92 -36.10 -12.10
CA ILE A 507 9.53 -35.35 -13.22
C ILE A 507 11.04 -35.24 -13.00
N VAL A 508 11.47 -34.93 -11.78
CA VAL A 508 12.90 -34.80 -11.43
C VAL A 508 13.63 -36.13 -11.55
N GLU A 509 13.01 -37.22 -11.11
CA GLU A 509 13.60 -38.56 -11.16
C GLU A 509 13.68 -39.13 -12.58
N MET A 510 12.60 -39.02 -13.35
CA MET A 510 12.53 -39.59 -14.70
C MET A 510 13.20 -38.71 -15.76
N TYR A 511 13.26 -37.39 -15.53
CA TYR A 511 13.75 -36.40 -16.49
C TYR A 511 14.65 -35.33 -15.82
N PRO A 512 15.77 -35.72 -15.18
CA PRO A 512 16.59 -34.84 -14.32
C PRO A 512 17.24 -33.63 -15.02
N SER A 513 17.26 -33.60 -16.35
CA SER A 513 17.81 -32.50 -17.16
C SER A 513 16.74 -31.80 -18.01
N HIS A 514 15.47 -31.98 -17.67
CA HIS A 514 14.37 -31.27 -18.35
C HIS A 514 14.36 -29.79 -17.99
N THR A 515 13.84 -28.96 -18.89
CA THR A 515 13.60 -27.52 -18.68
C THR A 515 12.47 -27.20 -17.70
N LEU A 516 11.84 -28.21 -17.09
CA LEU A 516 10.70 -28.04 -16.16
C LEU A 516 11.15 -28.11 -14.69
N ILE A 517 12.44 -28.31 -14.43
CA ILE A 517 12.92 -28.60 -13.08
C ILE A 517 12.83 -27.37 -12.18
N ASP A 518 13.09 -26.19 -12.72
CA ASP A 518 12.88 -24.90 -12.07
C ASP A 518 11.39 -24.64 -11.78
N ASP A 519 10.50 -24.91 -12.75
CA ASP A 519 9.05 -24.88 -12.54
C ASP A 519 8.62 -25.82 -11.40
N VAL A 520 9.17 -27.04 -11.37
CA VAL A 520 8.91 -28.01 -10.30
C VAL A 520 9.34 -27.46 -8.94
N LEU A 521 10.55 -26.91 -8.83
CA LEU A 521 11.06 -26.32 -7.60
C LEU A 521 10.19 -25.14 -7.16
N TYR A 522 9.82 -24.26 -8.10
CA TYR A 522 8.95 -23.12 -7.82
C TYR A 522 7.57 -23.55 -7.32
N LYS A 523 6.97 -24.59 -7.92
CA LYS A 523 5.70 -25.17 -7.44
C LYS A 523 5.79 -25.75 -6.04
N LYS A 524 6.87 -26.47 -5.72
CA LYS A 524 7.11 -26.94 -4.34
C LYS A 524 7.18 -25.77 -3.36
N GLY A 525 7.88 -24.68 -3.73
CA GLY A 525 7.88 -23.44 -2.97
C GLY A 525 6.48 -22.88 -2.75
N GLN A 526 5.62 -22.87 -3.79
CA GLN A 526 4.22 -22.42 -3.68
C GLN A 526 3.39 -23.30 -2.75
N ILE A 527 3.58 -24.61 -2.74
CA ILE A 527 2.90 -25.53 -1.81
C ILE A 527 3.31 -25.21 -0.37
N TYR A 528 4.60 -25.09 -0.09
CA TYR A 528 5.10 -24.78 1.25
C TYR A 528 4.66 -23.39 1.72
N GLU A 529 4.64 -22.38 0.83
CA GLU A 529 4.16 -21.05 1.20
C GLU A 529 2.65 -21.08 1.51
N ALA A 530 1.85 -21.79 0.71
CA ALA A 530 0.41 -21.91 0.92
C ALA A 530 0.03 -22.67 2.21
N THR A 531 0.98 -23.41 2.77
CA THR A 531 0.82 -24.24 3.98
C THR A 531 1.61 -23.69 5.16
N ASN A 532 1.99 -22.41 5.07
CA ASN A 532 2.69 -21.62 6.08
C ASN A 532 4.05 -22.19 6.53
N ASN A 533 4.69 -23.05 5.73
CA ASN A 533 6.05 -23.53 5.94
C ASN A 533 7.03 -22.61 5.19
N LEU A 534 7.24 -21.43 5.76
CA LEU A 534 7.96 -20.32 5.12
C LEU A 534 9.44 -20.64 4.89
N GLU A 535 10.08 -21.39 5.79
CA GLU A 535 11.49 -21.78 5.65
C GLU A 535 11.72 -22.68 4.44
N GLN A 536 10.86 -23.69 4.24
CA GLN A 536 10.94 -24.54 3.06
C GLN A 536 10.59 -23.77 1.80
N ALA A 537 9.54 -22.96 1.82
CA ALA A 537 9.16 -22.11 0.69
C ALA A 537 10.33 -21.22 0.24
N SER A 538 10.96 -20.55 1.21
CA SER A 538 12.15 -19.74 1.02
C SER A 538 13.29 -20.53 0.37
N SER A 539 13.57 -21.76 0.84
CA SER A 539 14.64 -22.59 0.29
C SER A 539 14.40 -22.91 -1.19
N TYR A 540 13.18 -23.27 -1.57
CA TYR A 540 12.84 -23.58 -2.96
C TYR A 540 12.91 -22.34 -3.86
N TYR A 541 12.36 -21.21 -3.43
CA TYR A 541 12.41 -19.98 -4.22
C TYR A 541 13.83 -19.47 -4.41
N LYS A 542 14.66 -19.51 -3.36
CA LYS A 542 16.07 -19.17 -3.46
C LYS A 542 16.80 -20.07 -4.45
N HIS A 543 16.52 -21.37 -4.40
CA HIS A 543 17.16 -22.32 -5.29
C HIS A 543 16.85 -22.02 -6.77
N VAL A 544 15.60 -21.67 -7.09
CA VAL A 544 15.24 -21.24 -8.45
C VAL A 544 15.96 -19.94 -8.83
N ALA A 545 15.91 -18.92 -7.97
CA ALA A 545 16.50 -17.61 -8.25
C ALA A 545 18.03 -17.63 -8.39
N ASP A 546 18.73 -18.54 -7.69
CA ASP A 546 20.18 -18.64 -7.73
C ASP A 546 20.69 -19.59 -8.84
N THR A 547 20.04 -20.73 -9.05
CA THR A 547 20.49 -21.75 -10.02
C THR A 547 19.98 -21.46 -11.44
N TYR A 548 18.75 -20.96 -11.55
CA TYR A 548 18.06 -20.71 -12.83
C TYR A 548 17.89 -19.22 -13.10
N TYR A 549 18.85 -18.40 -12.66
CA TYR A 549 18.82 -16.93 -12.75
C TYR A 549 18.65 -16.38 -14.19
N TYR A 550 18.95 -17.21 -15.20
CA TYR A 550 18.83 -16.87 -16.63
C TYR A 550 17.46 -17.21 -17.22
N ASP A 551 16.64 -17.98 -16.49
CA ASP A 551 15.32 -18.41 -16.93
C ASP A 551 14.27 -17.32 -16.68
N ILE A 552 13.15 -17.38 -17.41
CA ILE A 552 12.05 -16.43 -17.28
C ILE A 552 11.35 -16.51 -15.91
N LEU A 553 11.56 -17.59 -15.16
CA LEU A 553 11.00 -17.79 -13.82
C LEU A 553 11.85 -17.15 -12.70
N ALA A 554 13.07 -16.70 -13.01
CA ALA A 554 14.02 -16.20 -12.02
C ALA A 554 13.51 -14.98 -11.25
N ASP A 555 12.87 -14.03 -11.93
CA ASP A 555 12.30 -12.83 -11.31
C ASP A 555 11.08 -13.17 -10.46
N ASN A 556 10.20 -14.08 -10.91
CA ASN A 556 9.10 -14.63 -10.11
C ASN A 556 9.62 -15.23 -8.80
N ALA A 557 10.62 -16.11 -8.89
CA ALA A 557 11.22 -16.76 -7.74
C ALA A 557 11.90 -15.79 -6.79
N LEU A 558 12.66 -14.82 -7.32
CA LEU A 558 13.34 -13.81 -6.51
C LEU A 558 12.34 -12.88 -5.80
N PHE A 559 11.24 -12.51 -6.46
CA PHE A 559 10.18 -11.72 -5.86
C PHE A 559 9.49 -12.48 -4.71
N ARG A 560 9.14 -13.76 -4.94
CA ARG A 560 8.52 -14.62 -3.92
C ARG A 560 9.47 -14.90 -2.76
N TYR A 561 10.74 -15.12 -3.04
CA TYR A 561 11.78 -15.24 -2.02
C TYR A 561 11.82 -14.00 -1.12
N ALA A 562 11.84 -12.79 -1.71
CA ALA A 562 11.84 -11.53 -0.96
C ALA A 562 10.61 -11.40 -0.04
N LEU A 563 9.41 -11.70 -0.56
CA LEU A 563 8.17 -11.68 0.22
C LEU A 563 8.18 -12.68 1.38
N VAL A 564 8.70 -13.89 1.16
CA VAL A 564 8.83 -14.89 2.22
C VAL A 564 9.86 -14.46 3.27
N GLN A 565 10.98 -13.83 2.87
CA GLN A 565 11.94 -13.27 3.82
C GLN A 565 11.33 -12.17 4.70
N GLU A 566 10.47 -11.31 4.14
CA GLU A 566 9.71 -10.35 4.96
C GLU A 566 8.84 -11.04 6.00
N LYS A 567 8.08 -12.08 5.59
CA LYS A 567 7.22 -12.85 6.51
C LYS A 567 8.02 -13.54 7.61
N LEU A 568 9.25 -13.98 7.32
CA LEU A 568 10.18 -14.55 8.29
C LEU A 568 10.86 -13.50 9.19
N GLY A 569 10.64 -12.20 8.96
CA GLY A 569 11.29 -11.10 9.69
C GLY A 569 12.73 -10.82 9.23
N ASN A 570 13.19 -11.45 8.15
CA ASN A 570 14.53 -11.28 7.60
C ASN A 570 14.59 -10.08 6.64
N PHE A 571 14.32 -8.88 7.15
CA PHE A 571 14.13 -7.68 6.33
C PHE A 571 15.34 -7.29 5.48
N GLU A 572 16.57 -7.50 5.95
CA GLU A 572 17.77 -7.20 5.16
C GLU A 572 17.91 -8.09 3.93
N GLU A 573 17.61 -9.39 4.06
CA GLU A 573 17.62 -10.31 2.93
C GLU A 573 16.50 -9.98 1.93
N ALA A 574 15.33 -9.57 2.43
CA ALA A 574 14.23 -9.09 1.58
C ALA A 574 14.63 -7.83 0.80
N LYS A 575 15.25 -6.83 1.44
CA LYS A 575 15.76 -5.61 0.78
C LYS A 575 16.74 -5.95 -0.33
N ASN A 576 17.73 -6.80 -0.04
CA ASN A 576 18.74 -7.22 -1.01
C ASN A 576 18.09 -7.91 -2.21
N SER A 577 17.10 -8.77 -1.96
CA SER A 577 16.38 -9.50 -3.01
C SER A 577 15.54 -8.57 -3.90
N TYR A 578 14.85 -7.59 -3.32
CA TYR A 578 14.14 -6.57 -4.12
C TYR A 578 15.08 -5.70 -4.93
N PHE A 579 16.21 -5.28 -4.34
CA PHE A 579 17.20 -4.51 -5.06
C PHE A 579 17.74 -5.30 -6.26
N LYS A 580 18.12 -6.57 -6.04
CA LYS A 580 18.56 -7.49 -7.09
C LYS A 580 17.49 -7.65 -8.18
N LEU A 581 16.22 -7.77 -7.81
CA LEU A 581 15.13 -7.85 -8.79
C LEU A 581 15.04 -6.59 -9.67
N ILE A 582 15.16 -5.41 -9.06
CA ILE A 582 15.08 -4.12 -9.76
C ILE A 582 16.30 -3.88 -10.65
N SER A 583 17.50 -4.30 -10.21
CA SER A 583 18.74 -4.11 -10.95
C SER A 583 18.89 -5.10 -12.10
N ASP A 584 18.62 -6.37 -11.84
CA ASP A 584 18.98 -7.47 -12.74
C ASP A 584 17.81 -7.82 -13.69
N PHE A 585 16.57 -7.53 -13.28
CA PHE A 585 15.35 -7.80 -14.05
C PHE A 585 14.50 -6.54 -14.29
N PRO A 586 15.03 -5.50 -14.97
CA PRO A 586 14.32 -4.22 -15.15
C PRO A 586 13.04 -4.34 -16.00
N GLY A 587 12.87 -5.43 -16.75
CA GLY A 587 11.67 -5.74 -17.52
C GLY A 587 10.61 -6.55 -16.77
N SER A 588 10.90 -6.99 -15.53
CA SER A 588 9.98 -7.79 -14.72
C SER A 588 8.69 -7.00 -14.39
N ILE A 589 7.56 -7.69 -14.43
CA ILE A 589 6.26 -7.13 -14.00
C ILE A 589 6.26 -6.76 -12.51
N PHE A 590 7.16 -7.36 -11.71
CA PHE A 590 7.27 -7.11 -10.27
C PHE A 590 8.12 -5.88 -9.91
N THR A 591 8.82 -5.25 -10.87
CA THR A 591 9.71 -4.12 -10.58
C THR A 591 9.02 -2.96 -9.85
N VAL A 592 7.76 -2.67 -10.19
CA VAL A 592 6.98 -1.60 -9.54
C VAL A 592 6.65 -1.96 -8.09
N GLU A 593 6.19 -3.19 -7.86
CA GLU A 593 5.85 -3.70 -6.53
C GLU A 593 7.12 -3.83 -5.67
N ALA A 594 8.19 -4.38 -6.21
CA ALA A 594 9.49 -4.49 -5.56
C ALA A 594 10.05 -3.13 -5.16
N ARG A 595 9.94 -2.07 -5.99
CA ARG A 595 10.33 -0.71 -5.60
C ARG A 595 9.49 -0.18 -4.45
N LYS A 596 8.19 -0.48 -4.45
CA LYS A 596 7.28 -0.08 -3.38
C LYS A 596 7.64 -0.79 -2.07
N ASN A 597 7.84 -2.11 -2.10
CA ASN A 597 8.23 -2.91 -0.94
C ASN A 597 9.61 -2.51 -0.43
N LEU A 598 10.59 -2.38 -1.34
CA LEU A 598 11.92 -1.86 -1.00
C LEU A 598 11.84 -0.48 -0.35
N ARG A 599 11.04 0.47 -0.89
CA ARG A 599 10.83 1.78 -0.26
C ARG A 599 10.12 1.68 1.08
N ASN A 600 9.20 0.74 1.29
CA ASN A 600 8.59 0.55 2.59
C ASN A 600 9.62 0.04 3.62
N LEU A 601 10.59 -0.75 3.17
CA LEU A 601 11.70 -1.28 3.99
C LEU A 601 12.88 -0.28 4.12
N THR A 602 13.07 0.66 3.19
CA THR A 602 14.21 1.60 3.12
C THR A 602 13.83 3.06 3.41
N GLY A 603 12.56 3.44 3.28
CA GLY A 603 12.00 4.65 3.91
C GLY A 603 11.98 4.55 5.44
N SER A 604 12.39 3.39 5.95
CA SER A 604 12.89 3.15 7.30
C SER A 604 14.38 3.44 7.47
N ALA A 605 15.04 4.09 6.50
CA ALA A 605 16.49 4.29 6.46
C ALA A 605 16.99 5.50 5.63
N GLU A 606 16.14 6.45 5.23
CA GLU A 606 16.56 7.73 4.62
C GLU A 606 16.04 8.93 5.42
#